data_AF-A0A060RAX2-F1
#
_entry.id   AF-A0A060RAX2-F1
#
_cell.length_a   1.000
_cell.length_b   1.000
_cell.length_c   1.000
_cell.angle_alpha   90.00
_cell.angle_beta   90.00
_cell.angle_gamma   90.00
#
_symmetry.space_group_name_H-M   'P 1'
#
loop_
_entity.id
_entity.type
_entity.pdbx_description
1 polymer ?
#
loop_
_entity_poly.entity_id
_entity_poly.type
_entity_poly.pdbx_seq_one_letter_code
_entity_poly.pdbx_strand_id
1 'polypeptide(L)'
;MGIDNVVNDPGMTYALFGGINYRITPRFSLGLGVGIYKTEFVAAYLHLNFNLRREHSTKDNYPYIGIQAGGVYSTWIGENFGDERGFMMEPRLGWSFYSKKGQLRYNVFAGANLFSFSLTPKIGIAFEL
;
A
#
# COMPACT_ATOMS: atom_id res chain seq x y z
N MET A 1 21.79 12.78 25.75
CA MET A 1 20.69 11.85 26.05
C MET A 1 19.40 12.66 26.08
N GLY A 2 18.72 12.75 24.95
CA GLY A 2 17.34 13.21 24.85
C GLY A 2 16.63 12.17 24.02
N ILE A 3 16.13 11.11 24.67
CA ILE A 3 15.16 10.22 24.04
C ILE A 3 13.85 10.97 24.21
N ASP A 4 13.63 11.93 23.32
CA ASP A 4 12.33 12.56 23.20
C ASP A 4 11.38 11.47 22.73
N ASN A 5 10.40 11.19 23.60
CA ASN A 5 9.30 10.30 23.38
C ASN A 5 8.59 10.71 22.08
N VAL A 6 8.96 10.09 20.96
CA VAL A 6 8.14 10.10 19.76
C VAL A 6 6.87 9.34 20.15
N VAL A 7 5.84 10.14 20.37
CA VAL A 7 4.47 9.74 20.68
C VAL A 7 4.12 8.53 19.85
N ASN A 8 4.04 7.39 20.53
CA ASN A 8 3.58 6.14 19.98
C ASN A 8 2.07 6.31 19.83
N ASP A 9 1.64 7.04 18.81
CA ASP A 9 0.24 7.23 18.49
C ASP A 9 -0.17 6.00 17.67
N PRO A 10 -0.93 5.03 18.24
CA PRO A 10 -1.45 3.88 17.49
C PRO A 10 -2.60 4.31 16.57
N GLY A 11 -2.58 5.58 16.13
CA GLY A 11 -3.56 6.17 15.23
C GLY A 11 -3.55 5.44 13.89
N MET A 12 -4.74 5.13 13.41
CA MET A 12 -4.95 4.64 12.06
C MET A 12 -4.32 5.62 11.06
N THR A 13 -3.48 5.09 10.17
CA THR A 13 -2.76 5.87 9.16
C THR A 13 -3.51 5.85 7.84
N TYR A 14 -3.46 6.98 7.11
CA TYR A 14 -3.96 7.08 5.74
C TYR A 14 -2.83 6.87 4.74
N ALA A 15 -3.14 6.25 3.60
CA ALA A 15 -2.19 6.05 2.52
C ALA A 15 -2.80 6.22 1.14
N LEU A 16 -1.96 6.71 0.23
CA LEU A 16 -2.23 6.83 -1.19
C LEU A 16 -1.14 6.08 -1.96
N PHE A 17 -1.54 5.10 -2.76
CA PHE A 17 -0.63 4.29 -3.55
C PHE A 17 -0.94 4.42 -5.05
N GLY A 18 0.10 4.36 -5.87
CA GLY A 18 0.02 4.41 -7.32
C GLY A 18 1.01 3.44 -7.94
N GLY A 19 0.57 2.63 -8.90
CA GLY A 19 1.45 1.62 -9.50
C GLY A 19 0.96 1.03 -10.80
N ILE A 20 1.70 0.04 -11.25
CA ILE A 20 1.38 -0.79 -12.42
C ILE A 20 1.08 -2.19 -11.92
N ASN A 21 0.06 -2.82 -12.50
CA ASN A 21 -0.38 -4.15 -12.11
C ASN A 21 -0.45 -5.10 -13.30
N TYR A 22 0.20 -6.24 -13.15
CA TYR A 22 0.16 -7.34 -14.08
C TYR A 22 -0.71 -8.48 -13.56
N ARG A 23 -1.70 -8.88 -14.37
CA ARG A 23 -2.56 -10.02 -14.07
C ARG A 23 -1.88 -11.31 -14.53
N ILE A 24 -1.52 -12.14 -13.57
CA ILE A 24 -0.96 -13.48 -13.83
C ILE A 24 -2.08 -14.47 -14.10
N THR A 25 -3.14 -14.44 -13.29
CA THR A 25 -4.35 -15.27 -13.47
C THR A 25 -5.60 -14.47 -13.11
N PRO A 26 -6.83 -14.96 -13.40
CA PRO A 26 -8.06 -14.31 -12.95
C PRO A 26 -8.22 -14.15 -11.43
N ARG A 27 -7.34 -14.77 -10.62
CA ARG A 27 -7.33 -14.62 -9.17
C ARG A 27 -6.04 -14.02 -8.63
N PHE A 28 -4.96 -14.01 -9.40
CA PHE A 28 -3.64 -13.57 -8.94
C PHE A 28 -3.13 -12.41 -9.78
N SER A 29 -2.72 -11.36 -9.09
CA SER A 29 -2.10 -10.20 -9.70
C SER A 29 -0.85 -9.81 -8.93
N LEU A 30 0.15 -9.33 -9.64
CA LEU A 30 1.41 -8.82 -9.11
C LEU A 30 1.56 -7.40 -9.62
N GLY A 31 2.03 -6.49 -8.79
CA GLY A 31 2.37 -5.17 -9.27
C GLY A 31 3.47 -4.52 -8.45
N LEU A 32 3.85 -3.34 -8.91
CA LEU A 32 4.86 -2.51 -8.29
C LEU A 32 4.41 -1.06 -8.35
N GLY A 33 4.85 -0.27 -7.40
CA GLY A 33 4.44 1.12 -7.36
C GLY A 33 5.17 1.94 -6.33
N VAL A 34 4.66 3.16 -6.19
CA VAL A 34 5.08 4.13 -5.19
C VAL A 34 3.87 4.62 -4.43
N GLY A 35 4.04 4.95 -3.16
CA GLY A 35 2.96 5.60 -2.43
C GLY A 35 3.44 6.32 -1.21
N ILE A 36 2.52 7.11 -0.67
CA ILE A 36 2.78 7.99 0.46
C ILE A 36 1.87 7.56 1.61
N TYR A 37 2.42 7.49 2.81
CA TYR A 37 1.65 7.22 4.02
C TYR A 37 2.12 8.12 5.17
N LYS A 38 1.21 8.47 6.09
CA LYS A 38 1.41 9.53 7.11
C LYS A 38 1.83 10.89 6.55
N THR A 39 1.76 11.12 5.24
CA THR A 39 2.30 12.32 4.54
C THR A 39 3.84 12.48 4.64
N GLU A 40 4.48 11.71 5.50
CA GLU A 40 5.91 11.81 5.87
C GLU A 40 6.78 10.72 5.24
N PHE A 41 6.17 9.69 4.64
CA PHE A 41 6.92 8.56 4.09
C PHE A 41 6.52 8.27 2.65
N VAL A 42 7.52 8.09 1.80
CA VAL A 42 7.38 7.49 0.46
C VAL A 42 7.83 6.04 0.54
N ALA A 43 7.06 5.15 -0.08
CA ALA A 43 7.38 3.76 -0.19
C ALA A 43 7.44 3.33 -1.65
N ALA A 44 8.54 2.68 -2.04
CA ALA A 44 8.63 1.92 -3.27
C ALA A 44 8.34 0.46 -2.94
N TYR A 45 7.39 -0.16 -3.64
CA TYR A 45 6.86 -1.44 -3.21
C TYR A 45 6.53 -2.41 -4.35
N LEU A 46 6.45 -3.67 -3.97
CA LEU A 46 5.82 -4.76 -4.73
C LEU A 46 4.56 -5.20 -3.99
N HIS A 47 3.52 -5.57 -4.72
CA HIS A 47 2.31 -6.12 -4.14
C HIS A 47 1.85 -7.38 -4.85
N LEU A 48 1.31 -8.30 -4.07
CA LEU A 48 0.65 -9.51 -4.53
C LEU A 48 -0.81 -9.44 -4.08
N ASN A 49 -1.73 -9.62 -5.01
CA ASN A 49 -3.16 -9.63 -4.72
C ASN A 49 -3.76 -10.98 -5.12
N PHE A 50 -4.61 -11.50 -4.24
CA PHE A 50 -5.46 -12.66 -4.45
C PHE A 50 -6.94 -12.25 -4.39
N ASN A 51 -7.62 -12.33 -5.52
CA ASN A 51 -9.04 -12.01 -5.64
C ASN A 51 -9.87 -13.14 -5.03
N LEU A 52 -10.73 -12.82 -4.06
CA LEU A 52 -11.62 -13.79 -3.42
C LEU A 52 -12.73 -14.28 -4.36
N ARG A 53 -12.99 -13.52 -5.43
CA ARG A 53 -13.84 -13.92 -6.55
C ARG A 53 -13.02 -13.95 -7.83
N ARG A 54 -13.37 -14.87 -8.74
CA ARG A 54 -12.72 -14.94 -10.04
C ARG A 54 -13.10 -13.68 -10.83
N GLU A 55 -12.11 -12.95 -11.30
CA GLU A 55 -12.37 -11.83 -12.17
C GLU A 55 -12.83 -12.34 -13.54
N HIS A 56 -14.06 -12.03 -13.92
CA HIS A 56 -14.63 -12.45 -15.20
C HIS A 56 -14.57 -11.33 -16.24
N SER A 57 -14.66 -10.08 -15.81
CA SER A 57 -14.56 -8.91 -16.69
C SER A 57 -13.91 -7.73 -15.99
N THR A 58 -13.33 -6.81 -16.77
CA THR A 58 -12.84 -5.49 -16.34
C THR A 58 -13.97 -4.54 -15.92
N LYS A 59 -15.16 -5.06 -15.62
CA LYS A 59 -16.33 -4.33 -15.12
C LYS A 59 -16.75 -4.80 -13.73
N ASP A 60 -16.10 -5.83 -13.20
CA ASP A 60 -16.48 -6.45 -11.93
C ASP A 60 -15.70 -5.82 -10.78
N ASN A 61 -16.41 -5.47 -9.71
CA ASN A 61 -15.78 -5.13 -8.44
C ASN A 61 -15.62 -6.40 -7.63
N TYR A 62 -14.47 -6.58 -6.98
CA TYR A 62 -14.22 -7.79 -6.19
C TYR A 62 -13.43 -7.50 -4.92
N PRO A 63 -13.71 -8.26 -3.85
CA PRO A 63 -12.84 -8.27 -2.69
C PRO A 63 -11.56 -9.04 -3.00
N TYR A 64 -10.46 -8.61 -2.39
CA TYR A 64 -9.16 -9.27 -2.48
C TYR A 64 -8.45 -9.25 -1.13
N ILE A 65 -7.58 -10.23 -0.92
CA ILE A 65 -6.54 -10.19 0.10
C ILE A 65 -5.21 -9.98 -0.60
N GLY A 66 -4.27 -9.30 0.03
CA GLY A 66 -2.98 -9.06 -0.57
C GLY A 66 -1.90 -8.83 0.46
N ILE A 67 -0.67 -8.79 -0.04
CA ILE A 67 0.49 -8.39 0.72
C ILE A 67 1.30 -7.40 -0.11
N GLN A 68 1.71 -6.32 0.52
CA GLN A 68 2.63 -5.35 -0.03
C GLN A 68 3.93 -5.39 0.75
N ALA A 69 5.06 -5.29 0.08
CA ALA A 69 6.36 -5.22 0.73
C ALA A 69 7.30 -4.31 -0.06
N GLY A 70 8.20 -3.61 0.62
CA GLY A 70 9.03 -2.62 -0.07
C GLY A 70 9.94 -1.80 0.83
N GLY A 71 10.66 -0.89 0.20
CA GLY A 71 11.49 0.09 0.88
C GLY A 71 10.69 1.35 1.19
N VAL A 72 10.88 1.87 2.40
CA VAL A 72 10.30 3.13 2.89
C VAL A 72 11.42 4.14 3.06
N TYR A 73 11.13 5.39 2.74
CA TYR A 73 11.99 6.55 2.92
C TYR A 73 11.18 7.72 3.48
N SER A 74 11.73 8.41 4.46
CA SER A 74 11.20 9.70 4.94
C SER A 74 11.21 10.76 3.82
N THR A 75 10.15 11.58 3.77
CA THR A 75 9.99 12.71 2.82
C THR A 75 10.48 14.04 3.37
N TRP A 76 10.96 14.08 4.62
CA TRP A 76 11.43 15.30 5.27
C TRP A 76 12.60 15.91 4.48
N ILE A 77 12.39 17.11 3.93
CA ILE A 77 13.40 17.83 3.14
C ILE A 77 14.34 18.56 4.10
N GLY A 78 15.63 18.20 4.12
CA GLY A 78 16.64 18.79 5.01
C GLY A 78 17.82 17.85 5.28
N GLU A 79 18.59 18.10 6.34
CA GLU A 79 19.74 17.27 6.74
C GLU A 79 19.36 15.82 7.06
N ASN A 80 18.08 15.56 7.38
CA ASN A 80 17.58 14.25 7.77
C ASN A 80 16.82 13.51 6.65
N PHE A 81 16.93 13.96 5.39
CA PHE A 81 16.28 13.29 4.26
C PHE A 81 16.84 11.88 4.08
N GLY A 82 15.99 10.87 4.31
CA GLY A 82 16.36 9.46 4.18
C GLY A 82 16.99 8.83 5.42
N ASP A 83 17.07 9.53 6.55
CA ASP A 83 17.54 8.98 7.83
C ASP A 83 16.62 7.86 8.31
N GLU A 84 15.31 8.06 8.17
CA GLU A 84 14.33 7.02 8.40
C GLU A 84 14.07 6.26 7.11
N ARG A 85 14.80 5.15 6.98
CA ARG A 85 14.63 4.17 5.91
C ARG A 85 14.52 2.77 6.47
N GLY A 86 13.76 1.93 5.78
CA GLY A 86 13.64 0.54 6.19
C GLY A 86 12.76 -0.27 5.27
N PHE A 87 12.65 -1.55 5.60
CA PHE A 87 11.75 -2.45 4.93
C PHE A 87 10.37 -2.40 5.60
N MET A 88 9.32 -2.38 4.78
CA MET A 88 7.95 -2.56 5.25
C MET A 88 7.33 -3.83 4.67
N MET A 89 6.39 -4.38 5.43
CA MET A 89 5.49 -5.43 4.98
C MET A 89 4.08 -5.12 5.45
N GLU A 90 3.09 -5.29 4.57
CA GLU A 90 1.72 -4.90 4.82
C GLU A 90 0.76 -5.95 4.26
N PRO A 91 0.29 -6.89 5.10
CA PRO A 91 -0.93 -7.62 4.78
C PRO A 91 -2.12 -6.66 4.68
N ARG A 92 -2.98 -6.88 3.69
CA ARG A 92 -4.16 -6.06 3.42
C ARG A 92 -5.35 -6.88 2.96
N LEU A 93 -6.53 -6.35 3.27
CA LEU A 93 -7.82 -6.73 2.72
C LEU A 93 -8.38 -5.51 2.00
N GLY A 94 -8.90 -5.69 0.79
CA GLY A 94 -9.44 -4.58 0.05
C GLY A 94 -10.53 -4.94 -0.92
N TRP A 95 -11.04 -3.91 -1.56
CA TRP A 95 -12.03 -3.98 -2.61
C TRP A 95 -11.50 -3.27 -3.85
N SER A 96 -11.50 -3.97 -4.98
CA SER A 96 -11.08 -3.45 -6.27
C SER A 96 -12.27 -2.96 -7.08
N PHE A 97 -12.07 -1.84 -7.78
CA PHE A 97 -13.05 -1.21 -8.66
C PHE A 97 -12.42 -0.91 -10.00
N TYR A 98 -13.09 -1.28 -11.09
CA TYR A 98 -12.62 -0.97 -12.45
C TYR A 98 -13.28 0.28 -12.99
N SER A 99 -12.48 1.14 -13.62
CA SER A 99 -13.02 2.23 -14.43
C SER A 99 -13.68 1.69 -15.70
N LYS A 100 -14.87 2.22 -16.05
CA LYS A 100 -15.63 1.83 -17.25
C LYS A 100 -14.86 2.00 -18.57
N LYS A 101 -13.77 2.79 -18.58
CA LYS A 101 -12.89 3.03 -19.74
C LYS A 101 -11.63 2.14 -19.78
N GLY A 102 -11.53 1.14 -18.90
CA GLY A 102 -10.84 -0.11 -19.20
C GLY A 102 -9.33 -0.22 -18.92
N GLN A 103 -8.70 0.73 -18.23
CA GLN A 103 -7.28 0.60 -17.86
C GLN A 103 -7.00 0.96 -16.40
N LEU A 104 -7.70 1.94 -15.84
CA LEU A 104 -7.51 2.31 -14.44
C LEU A 104 -8.33 1.41 -13.51
N ARG A 105 -7.64 0.74 -12.59
CA ARG A 105 -8.20 0.09 -11.42
C ARG A 105 -7.92 0.95 -10.19
N TYR A 106 -8.91 1.15 -9.33
CA TYR A 106 -8.67 1.71 -8.01
C TYR A 106 -9.13 0.73 -6.93
N ASN A 107 -8.40 0.70 -5.82
CA ASN A 107 -8.65 -0.20 -4.72
C ASN A 107 -8.81 0.62 -3.46
N VAL A 108 -9.78 0.27 -2.62
CA VAL A 108 -9.81 0.72 -1.22
C VAL A 108 -9.36 -0.46 -0.36
N PHE A 109 -8.53 -0.21 0.65
CA PHE A 109 -8.00 -1.28 1.48
C PHE A 109 -7.87 -0.86 2.94
N ALA A 110 -7.91 -1.87 3.80
CA ALA A 110 -7.44 -1.83 5.17
C ALA A 110 -6.28 -2.83 5.30
N GLY A 111 -5.22 -2.43 5.98
CA GLY A 111 -4.03 -3.24 6.16
C GLY A 111 -3.32 -2.90 7.45
N ALA A 112 -2.24 -3.63 7.72
CA ALA A 112 -1.42 -3.41 8.90
C ALA A 112 0.04 -3.32 8.48
N ASN A 113 0.62 -2.13 8.61
CA ASN A 113 1.99 -1.86 8.17
C ASN A 113 2.96 -2.27 9.27
N LEU A 114 3.82 -3.23 8.97
CA LEU A 114 4.96 -3.62 9.78
C LEU A 114 6.18 -2.85 9.30
N PHE A 115 6.66 -1.91 10.12
CA PHE A 115 7.86 -1.11 9.86
C PHE A 115 8.64 -0.92 11.16
N SER A 116 9.94 -1.19 11.15
CA SER A 116 10.81 -1.06 12.33
C SER A 116 10.24 -1.73 13.61
N PHE A 117 9.72 -2.95 13.47
CA PHE A 117 9.02 -3.72 14.53
C PHE A 117 7.77 -3.08 15.13
N SER A 118 7.29 -1.97 14.55
CA SER A 118 6.01 -1.36 14.90
C SER A 118 4.93 -1.79 13.91
N LEU A 119 3.75 -2.13 14.45
CA LEU A 119 2.56 -2.46 13.69
C LEU A 119 1.62 -1.25 13.70
N THR A 120 1.37 -0.67 12.54
CA THR A 120 0.47 0.47 12.40
C THR A 120 -0.74 0.09 11.53
N PRO A 121 -1.98 0.15 12.06
CA PRO A 121 -3.18 0.01 11.25
C PRO A 121 -3.23 1.09 10.17
N LYS A 122 -3.63 0.71 8.95
CA LYS A 122 -3.65 1.59 7.80
C LYS A 122 -4.91 1.39 6.98
N ILE A 123 -5.48 2.49 6.49
CA ILE A 123 -6.48 2.47 5.42
C ILE A 123 -5.98 3.31 4.27
N GLY A 124 -6.37 2.97 3.05
CA GLY A 124 -5.91 3.73 1.92
C GLY A 124 -6.61 3.44 0.61
N ILE A 125 -6.17 4.20 -0.40
CA ILE A 125 -6.61 4.08 -1.77
C ILE A 125 -5.39 3.79 -2.62
N ALA A 126 -5.48 2.81 -3.51
CA ALA A 126 -4.45 2.50 -4.49
C ALA A 126 -5.00 2.67 -5.91
N PHE A 127 -4.22 3.28 -6.79
CA PHE A 127 -4.52 3.41 -8.22
C PHE A 127 -3.53 2.57 -9.02
N GLU A 128 -4.04 1.72 -9.90
CA GLU A 128 -3.25 0.76 -10.65
C GLU A 128 -3.64 0.79 -12.13
N LEU A 129 -2.63 0.85 -12.98
CA LEU A 129 -2.73 0.73 -14.43
C LEU A 129 -2.43 -0.71 -14.88
#